data_AF-A0A968BVJ0-F1
#
_entry.id   AF-A0A968BVJ0-F1
#
_cell.length_a   1.000
_cell.length_b   1.000
_cell.length_c   1.000
_cell.angle_alpha   90.00
_cell.angle_beta   90.00
_cell.angle_gamma   90.00
#
_symmetry.space_group_name_H-M   'P 1'
#
loop_
_entity.id
_entity.type
_entity.pdbx_description
1 polymer ?
#
loop_
_entity_poly.entity_id
_entity_poly.type
_entity_poly.pdbx_seq_one_letter_code
_entity_poly.pdbx_strand_id
1 'polypeptide(L)' 'MTDRYHTLTVVLERDTREDDAEHLINAIRMMRGVRSVTGEVANMETHMAEERARHELGQKILDVLYPDRRKS' A
#
# COMPACT_ATOMS: atom_id res chain seq x y z
N MET A 1 -13.53 20.04 20.96
CA MET A 1 -14.09 19.25 19.86
C MET A 1 -13.10 18.16 19.56
N THR A 2 -13.55 16.91 19.50
CA THR A 2 -12.69 15.77 19.15
C THR A 2 -13.06 15.32 17.75
N ASP A 3 -12.04 15.13 16.91
CA ASP A 3 -12.25 14.73 15.52
C ASP A 3 -12.88 13.34 15.44
N ARG A 4 -13.76 13.16 14.45
CA ARG A 4 -14.44 11.88 14.16
C ARG A 4 -13.94 11.37 12.82
N TYR A 5 -13.27 10.22 12.85
CA TYR A 5 -12.86 9.53 11.62
C TYR A 5 -14.02 8.69 11.08
N HIS A 6 -14.34 8.87 9.80
CA HIS A 6 -15.38 8.09 9.12
C HIS A 6 -14.85 6.76 8.59
N THR A 7 -13.59 6.72 8.17
CA THR A 7 -12.94 5.57 7.52
C THR A 7 -11.47 5.50 7.93
N LEU A 8 -10.94 4.28 8.03
CA LEU A 8 -9.51 4.00 8.19
C LEU A 8 -9.08 3.05 7.06
N THR A 9 -8.04 3.42 6.33
CA THR A 9 -7.43 2.59 5.28
C THR A 9 -6.11 2.03 5.82
N VAL A 10 -5.94 0.71 5.74
CA VAL A 10 -4.73 0.01 6.19
C VAL A 10 -4.01 -0.51 4.95
N VAL A 11 -2.74 -0.14 4.82
CA VAL A 11 -1.87 -0.60 3.74
C VAL A 11 -0.86 -1.58 4.34
N LEU A 12 -0.74 -2.77 3.73
CA LEU A 12 0.22 -3.77 4.14
C LEU A 12 1.58 -3.48 3.50
N GLU A 13 2.67 -3.75 4.23
CA GLU A 13 4.04 -3.52 3.74
C GLU A 13 4.42 -4.44 2.58
N ARG A 14 3.81 -5.63 2.52
CA ARG A 14 4.05 -6.64 1.49
C ARG A 14 2.75 -7.39 1.21
N ASP A 15 2.67 -7.94 0.00
CA ASP A 15 1.60 -8.85 -0.36
C ASP A 15 1.55 -10.03 0.60
N THR A 16 0.35 -10.32 1.07
CA THR A 16 0.08 -11.43 1.98
C THR A 16 -0.87 -12.41 1.30
N ARG A 17 -0.80 -13.69 1.67
CA ARG A 17 -1.71 -14.68 1.11
C ARG A 17 -3.14 -14.38 1.56
N GLU A 18 -4.12 -14.75 0.75
CA GLU A 18 -5.53 -14.50 1.04
C GLU A 18 -5.93 -15.07 2.42
N ASP A 19 -5.48 -16.29 2.75
CA ASP A 19 -5.72 -16.92 4.05
C ASP A 19 -5.17 -16.08 5.21
N ASP A 20 -3.95 -15.55 5.09
CA ASP A 20 -3.33 -14.71 6.13
C ASP A 20 -4.04 -13.35 6.24
N ALA A 21 -4.48 -12.79 5.11
CA ALA A 21 -5.28 -11.56 5.07
C ALA A 21 -6.63 -11.75 5.76
N GLU A 22 -7.29 -12.90 5.60
CA GLU A 22 -8.59 -13.19 6.20
C GLU A 22 -8.52 -13.16 7.73
N HIS A 23 -7.46 -13.71 8.33
CA HIS A 23 -7.24 -13.64 9.78
C HIS A 23 -7.15 -12.19 10.27
N LEU A 24 -6.46 -11.33 9.51
CA LEU A 24 -6.29 -9.92 9.84
C LEU A 24 -7.61 -9.14 9.67
N ILE A 25 -8.35 -9.42 8.60
CA ILE A 25 -9.68 -8.85 8.35
C ILE A 25 -10.64 -9.21 9.48
N ASN A 26 -10.63 -10.48 9.91
CA ASN A 26 -11.48 -10.95 11.00
C ASN A 26 -11.10 -10.30 12.33
N ALA A 27 -9.81 -10.12 12.62
CA ALA A 27 -9.36 -9.38 13.80
C ALA A 27 -9.90 -7.94 13.84
N ILE A 28 -9.84 -7.22 12.71
CA ILE A 28 -10.36 -5.84 12.62
C ILE A 28 -11.89 -5.84 12.77
N ARG A 29 -12.61 -6.81 12.20
CA ARG A 29 -14.07 -6.93 12.33
C ARG A 29 -14.54 -7.13 13.78
N MET A 30 -13.71 -7.72 14.63
CA MET A 30 -14.05 -7.91 16.06
C MET A 30 -13.94 -6.62 16.88
N MET A 31 -13.35 -5.54 16.35
CA MET A 31 -13.22 -4.28 17.07
C MET A 31 -14.56 -3.55 17.18
N ARG A 32 -14.87 -3.02 18.38
CA ARG A 32 -16.11 -2.28 18.62
C ARG A 32 -16.18 -1.02 17.75
N GLY A 33 -17.25 -0.91 16.96
CA GLY A 33 -17.49 0.24 16.08
C GLY A 33 -17.06 0.01 14.62
N VAL A 34 -16.43 -1.13 14.31
CA VAL A 34 -16.18 -1.54 12.94
C VAL A 34 -17.45 -2.12 12.33
N ARG A 35 -17.93 -1.50 11.25
CA ARG A 35 -19.14 -1.94 10.55
C ARG A 35 -18.85 -2.88 9.38
N SER A 36 -17.72 -2.68 8.70
CA SER A 36 -17.32 -3.48 7.54
C SER A 36 -15.81 -3.38 7.35
N VAL A 37 -15.20 -4.48 6.90
CA VAL A 37 -13.78 -4.55 6.51
C VAL A 37 -13.72 -5.26 5.18
N THR A 38 -13.08 -4.62 4.20
CA THR A 38 -12.88 -5.10 2.82
C THR A 38 -11.39 -5.24 2.56
N GLY A 39 -10.97 -6.43 2.12
CA GLY A 39 -9.64 -6.63 1.56
C GLY A 39 -9.68 -6.40 0.06
N GLU A 40 -8.77 -5.58 -0.45
CA GLU A 40 -8.53 -5.49 -1.89
C GLU A 40 -7.38 -6.44 -2.22
N VAL A 41 -7.65 -7.47 -3.02
CA VAL A 41 -6.62 -8.37 -3.53
C VAL A 41 -5.76 -7.59 -4.53
N ALA A 42 -4.44 -7.72 -4.42
CA ALA A 42 -3.51 -7.08 -5.34
C ALA A 42 -3.74 -7.61 -6.77
N ASN A 43 -4.46 -6.83 -7.57
CA ASN A 43 -4.68 -7.11 -8.99
C ASN A 43 -3.42 -6.75 -9.79
N MET A 44 -3.24 -7.31 -10.99
CA MET A 44 -2.09 -6.98 -11.87
C MET A 44 -1.91 -5.46 -12.07
N GLU A 45 -2.99 -4.68 -12.04
CA GLU A 45 -2.94 -3.21 -12.13
C GLU A 45 -2.26 -2.57 -10.92
N THR A 46 -2.52 -3.07 -9.71
CA THR A 46 -1.88 -2.61 -8.47
C THR A 46 -0.39 -2.94 -8.46
N HIS A 47 -0.02 -4.14 -8.91
CA HIS A 47 1.38 -4.55 -9.08
C HIS A 47 2.08 -3.70 -10.15
N MET A 48 1.41 -3.36 -11.26
CA MET A 48 1.96 -2.44 -12.27
C MET A 48 2.12 -1.02 -11.73
N ALA A 49 1.22 -0.54 -10.87
CA ALA A 49 1.33 0.76 -10.23
C ALA A 49 2.50 0.80 -9.24
N GLU A 50 2.68 -0.26 -8.44
CA GLU A 50 3.79 -0.37 -7.50
C GLU A 50 5.15 -0.48 -8.23
N GLU A 51 5.25 -1.30 -9.28
CA GLU A 51 6.47 -1.41 -10.09
C GLU A 51 6.82 -0.09 -10.78
N ARG A 52 5.84 0.66 -11.30
CA ARG A 52 6.06 2.01 -11.83
C ARG A 52 6.56 2.96 -10.75
N ALA A 53 5.96 2.94 -9.56
CA ALA A 53 6.37 3.79 -8.44
C ALA A 53 7.80 3.45 -7.97
N ARG A 54 8.15 2.16 -7.86
CA ARG A 54 9.51 1.70 -7.55
C ARG A 54 10.50 2.12 -8.62
N HIS A 55 10.15 1.98 -9.90
CA HIS A 55 11.01 2.40 -11.00
C HIS A 55 11.24 3.92 -11.01
N GLU A 56 10.20 4.72 -10.80
CA GLU A 56 10.29 6.17 -10.73
C GLU A 56 11.13 6.64 -9.53
N LEU A 57 10.93 6.03 -8.36
CA LEU A 57 11.72 6.33 -7.16
C LEU A 57 13.20 5.96 -7.37
N GLY A 58 13.46 4.80 -7.97
CA GLY A 58 14.80 4.35 -8.34
C GLY A 58 15.48 5.32 -9.29
N GLN A 59 14.78 5.80 -10.33
CA GLN A 59 15.30 6.84 -11.23
C GLN A 59 15.63 8.14 -10.49
N LYS A 60 14.75 8.62 -9.61
CA LYS A 60 15.00 9.84 -8.82
C LYS A 60 16.23 9.69 -7.91
N ILE A 61 16.39 8.53 -7.26
CA ILE A 61 17.56 8.25 -6.42
C ILE A 61 18.83 8.21 -7.30
N LEU A 62 18.77 7.53 -8.45
CA LEU A 62 19.87 7.48 -9.42
C LEU A 62 20.25 8.87 -9.95
N ASP A 63 19.28 9.74 -10.21
CA ASP A 63 19.52 11.11 -10.66
C ASP A 63 20.21 11.94 -9.57
N VAL A 64 19.84 11.74 -8.29
CA VAL A 64 20.48 12.42 -7.16
C VAL A 64 21.90 11.89 -6.93
N LEU A 65 22.11 10.58 -7.07
CA LEU A 65 23.42 9.96 -6.86
C LEU A 65 24.39 10.14 -8.05
N TYR A 66 23.86 10.23 -9.28
CA TYR A 66 24.64 10.32 -10.52
C TYR A 66 24.09 11.40 -11.47
N PRO A 67 24.23 12.69 -11.11
CA PRO A 67 23.63 13.80 -11.87
C PRO A 67 24.17 13.95 -13.31
N ASP A 68 25.36 13.42 -13.62
CA ASP A 68 26.00 13.56 -14.94
C ASP A 68 25.52 12.53 -15.99
N ARG A 69 24.72 11.53 -15.62
CA ARG A 69 24.21 10.50 -16.55
C ARG A 69 23.28 11.03 -17.65
N ARG A 70 22.74 12.25 -17.50
CA ARG A 70 21.84 12.87 -18.50
C ARG A 70 22.54 13.75 -19.54
N LYS A 71 23.87 13.92 -19.46
CA LYS A 71 24.63 14.86 -20.32
C LYS A 71 25.52 14.20 -21.39
N SER A 72 25.37 12.90 -21.65
CA SER A 72 26.09 12.21 -22.74
C SER A 72 25.15 11.74 -23.85
#